data_AF-A6QT78-F1
#
_entry.id   AF-A6QT78-F1
#
_cell.length_a   1.000
_cell.length_b   1.000
_cell.length_c   1.000
_cell.angle_alpha   90.00
_cell.angle_beta   90.00
_cell.angle_gamma   90.00
#
_symmetry.space_group_name_H-M   'P 1'
#
loop_
_entity.id
_entity.type
_entity.pdbx_description
1 polymer ?
#
loop_
_entity_poly.entity_id
_entity_poly.type
_entity_poly.pdbx_seq_one_letter_code
_entity_poly.pdbx_strand_id
1 'polypeptide(L)'
;MDLTPIAPLNSWIFVKRTTSFPSISSRIRVTYYNLWMLVFFKPLSIIIQWQWKEATRRGCEKFTKVEFLHAITSIRKATFRVHTIKHGWEATGLLPFNPSIVLNKLREFETTPSESSNSDSMDSDTWYTPSTVRQFNRYKRKLEALEEEDEDNYDEDYIYEGLQKLYKGSIAMANTVALLQEELSQTTAASAARKRRLNGSRRVVHKGGVISADNIRKMTAIHHQIGIEEALEKLRPKWKKVMKELKRYCRDKGIYVNATKFTRNSRQ
;
A
#
# COMPACT_ATOMS: atom_id res chain seq x y z
N MET A 1 -30.83 -5.98 -0.91
CA MET A 1 -29.52 -5.31 -0.98
C MET A 1 -29.01 -5.63 -2.37
N ASP A 2 -29.37 -4.78 -3.32
CA ASP A 2 -29.26 -5.11 -4.73
C ASP A 2 -27.90 -4.68 -5.23
N LEU A 3 -27.00 -5.65 -5.34
CA LEU A 3 -25.72 -5.49 -6.02
C LEU A 3 -26.00 -5.55 -7.52
N THR A 4 -26.16 -4.39 -8.13
CA THR A 4 -26.06 -4.25 -9.59
C THR A 4 -24.59 -4.47 -10.00
N PRO A 5 -24.29 -5.37 -10.95
CA PRO A 5 -22.95 -5.50 -11.49
C PRO A 5 -22.67 -4.30 -12.41
N ILE A 6 -21.61 -3.55 -12.09
CA ILE A 6 -21.10 -2.47 -12.95
C ILE A 6 -20.48 -3.14 -14.18
N ALA A 7 -21.01 -2.79 -15.35
CA ALA A 7 -20.62 -3.31 -16.65
C ALA A 7 -19.10 -3.14 -16.93
N PRO A 8 -18.47 -4.09 -17.64
CA PRO A 8 -17.08 -3.94 -18.08
C PRO A 8 -16.93 -2.74 -19.00
N LEU A 9 -15.82 -2.01 -18.82
CA LEU A 9 -15.48 -0.75 -19.49
C LEU A 9 -15.11 -0.93 -20.99
N ASN A 10 -15.79 -1.84 -21.69
CA ASN A 10 -15.64 -2.11 -23.12
C ASN A 10 -16.86 -1.62 -23.94
N SER A 11 -17.90 -1.07 -23.29
CA SER A 11 -19.13 -0.63 -23.98
C SER A 11 -19.11 0.85 -24.38
N TRP A 12 -18.11 1.27 -25.15
CA TRP A 12 -18.22 2.49 -25.97
C TRP A 12 -17.85 2.13 -27.42
N ILE A 13 -18.56 1.14 -27.96
CA ILE A 13 -18.65 0.94 -29.40
C ILE A 13 -19.58 2.02 -29.91
N PHE A 14 -19.00 3.10 -30.45
CA PHE A 14 -19.75 4.11 -31.18
C PHE A 14 -20.29 3.47 -32.46
N VAL A 15 -21.52 3.00 -32.40
CA VAL A 15 -22.30 2.56 -33.56
C VAL A 15 -22.53 3.79 -34.44
N LYS A 16 -21.74 3.93 -35.51
CA LYS A 16 -22.24 4.59 -36.72
C LYS A 16 -22.36 3.56 -37.82
N ARG A 17 -23.62 3.19 -38.03
CA ARG A 17 -24.14 2.51 -39.21
C ARG A 17 -23.91 3.44 -40.41
N THR A 18 -22.87 3.19 -41.20
CA THR A 18 -22.78 3.70 -42.57
C THR A 18 -22.40 2.53 -43.47
N THR A 19 -23.40 2.01 -44.16
CA THR A 19 -23.31 1.14 -45.31
C THR A 19 -22.50 1.82 -46.41
N SER A 20 -21.21 1.54 -46.50
CA SER A 20 -20.41 1.64 -47.74
C SER A 20 -19.02 1.08 -47.46
N PHE A 21 -18.51 0.26 -48.39
CA PHE A 21 -17.21 -0.39 -48.32
C PHE A 21 -16.09 0.58 -47.88
N PRO A 22 -15.27 0.27 -46.84
CA PRO A 22 -14.26 1.23 -46.39
C PRO A 22 -13.07 1.23 -47.35
N SER A 23 -12.85 2.37 -48.00
CA SER A 23 -11.60 2.75 -48.68
C SER A 23 -10.38 2.44 -47.80
N ILE A 24 -9.25 2.08 -48.41
CA ILE A 24 -7.96 1.75 -47.77
C ILE A 24 -7.56 2.74 -46.66
N SER A 25 -7.95 4.02 -46.80
CA SER A 25 -7.73 5.09 -45.80
C SER A 25 -8.37 4.83 -44.43
N SER A 26 -9.58 4.25 -44.36
CA SER A 26 -10.24 3.99 -43.07
C SER A 26 -9.69 2.74 -42.38
N ARG A 27 -9.20 1.75 -43.13
CA ARG A 27 -8.46 0.59 -42.58
C ARG A 27 -7.13 1.00 -41.96
N ILE A 28 -6.41 1.93 -42.60
CA ILE A 28 -5.14 2.49 -42.07
C ILE A 28 -5.39 3.32 -40.81
N ARG A 29 -6.45 4.14 -40.75
CA ARG A 29 -6.75 4.91 -39.53
C ARG A 29 -7.08 4.00 -38.34
N VAL A 30 -7.93 2.98 -38.53
CA VAL A 30 -8.33 2.07 -37.44
C VAL A 30 -7.14 1.26 -36.92
N THR A 31 -6.24 0.82 -37.80
CA THR A 31 -5.02 0.12 -37.39
C THR A 31 -4.06 1.04 -36.63
N TYR A 32 -3.84 2.28 -37.09
CA TYR A 32 -3.03 3.27 -36.37
C TYR A 32 -3.58 3.61 -34.98
N TYR A 33 -4.89 3.80 -34.83
CA TYR A 33 -5.49 4.08 -33.52
C TYR A 33 -5.38 2.89 -32.56
N ASN A 34 -5.61 1.67 -33.04
CA ASN A 34 -5.45 0.47 -32.21
C ASN A 34 -3.99 0.24 -31.80
N LEU A 35 -3.04 0.48 -32.71
CA LEU A 35 -1.61 0.39 -32.43
C LEU A 35 -1.17 1.47 -31.42
N TRP A 36 -1.64 2.70 -31.60
CA TRP A 36 -1.40 3.81 -30.66
C TRP A 36 -1.98 3.53 -29.28
N MET A 37 -3.20 2.97 -29.22
CA MET A 37 -3.80 2.56 -27.95
C MET A 37 -2.99 1.45 -27.26
N LEU A 38 -2.47 0.48 -28.03
CA LEU A 38 -1.64 -0.60 -27.51
C LEU A 38 -0.29 -0.12 -26.96
N VAL A 39 0.39 0.82 -27.62
CA VAL A 39 1.71 1.32 -27.19
C VAL A 39 1.58 2.23 -25.97
N PHE A 40 0.60 3.14 -25.96
CA PHE A 40 0.52 4.18 -24.93
C PHE A 40 -0.40 3.83 -23.77
N PHE A 41 -1.56 3.21 -24.03
CA PHE A 41 -2.57 2.98 -22.99
C PHE A 41 -2.44 1.63 -22.30
N LYS A 42 -1.86 0.61 -22.93
CA LYS A 42 -1.63 -0.69 -22.27
C LYS A 42 -0.69 -0.61 -21.06
N PRO A 43 0.52 -0.03 -21.15
CA PRO A 43 1.39 0.12 -19.98
C PRO A 43 0.78 1.04 -18.92
N LEU A 44 0.02 2.06 -19.34
CA LEU A 44 -0.70 2.94 -18.43
C LEU A 44 -1.78 2.18 -17.65
N SER A 45 -2.58 1.36 -18.35
CA SER A 45 -3.65 0.54 -17.76
C SER A 45 -3.10 -0.44 -16.74
N ILE A 46 -2.02 -1.16 -17.06
CA ILE A 46 -1.36 -2.10 -16.14
C ILE A 46 -0.90 -1.40 -14.87
N ILE A 47 -0.24 -0.24 -15.00
CA ILE A 47 0.25 0.51 -13.84
C ILE A 47 -0.90 1.06 -13.00
N ILE A 48 -1.99 1.54 -13.63
CA ILE A 48 -3.19 1.97 -12.90
C ILE A 48 -3.82 0.80 -12.13
N GLN A 49 -3.95 -0.36 -12.77
CA GLN A 49 -4.48 -1.56 -12.11
C GLN A 49 -3.59 -2.00 -10.94
N TRP A 50 -2.28 -1.99 -11.13
CA TRP A 50 -1.33 -2.28 -10.06
C TRP A 50 -1.46 -1.29 -8.90
N GLN A 51 -1.54 0.01 -9.19
CA GLN A 51 -1.76 1.05 -8.17
C GLN A 51 -3.06 0.86 -7.42
N TRP A 52 -4.12 0.44 -8.11
CA TRP A 52 -5.40 0.16 -7.49
C TRP A 52 -5.32 -1.03 -6.54
N LYS A 53 -4.79 -2.18 -7.01
CA LYS A 53 -4.57 -3.38 -6.18
C LYS A 53 -3.73 -3.05 -4.95
N GLU A 54 -2.66 -2.30 -5.15
CA GLU A 54 -1.75 -1.92 -4.09
C GLU A 54 -2.38 -0.91 -3.11
N ALA A 55 -3.20 0.02 -3.58
CA ALA A 55 -3.97 0.89 -2.71
C ALA A 55 -4.98 0.08 -1.88
N THR A 56 -5.70 -0.85 -2.50
CA THR A 56 -6.65 -1.74 -1.81
C THR A 56 -5.96 -2.58 -0.76
N ARG A 57 -4.79 -3.17 -1.07
CA ARG A 57 -3.94 -3.90 -0.11
C ARG A 57 -3.58 -3.05 1.11
N ARG A 58 -3.34 -1.74 0.91
CA ARG A 58 -3.04 -0.79 1.99
C ARG A 58 -4.27 -0.28 2.75
N GLY A 59 -5.46 -0.84 2.53
CA GLY A 59 -6.70 -0.46 3.21
C GLY A 59 -7.52 0.61 2.50
N CYS A 60 -7.34 0.80 1.19
CA CYS A 60 -8.18 1.69 0.39
C CYS A 60 -9.48 1.02 -0.06
N GLU A 61 -10.57 1.23 0.66
CA GLU A 61 -11.90 0.73 0.25
C GLU A 61 -12.39 1.38 -1.06
N LYS A 62 -12.17 2.69 -1.23
CA LYS A 62 -12.63 3.45 -2.40
C LYS A 62 -11.50 4.30 -2.98
N PHE A 63 -11.07 3.96 -4.18
CA PHE A 63 -10.10 4.76 -4.93
C PHE A 63 -10.78 5.99 -5.53
N THR A 64 -10.79 7.08 -4.77
CA THR A 64 -11.47 8.33 -5.12
C THR A 64 -10.64 9.21 -6.05
N LYS A 65 -11.26 10.21 -6.68
CA LYS A 65 -10.58 11.20 -7.55
C LYS A 65 -9.35 11.84 -6.89
N VAL A 66 -9.41 12.12 -5.59
CA VAL A 66 -8.30 12.69 -4.82
C VAL A 66 -7.09 11.74 -4.79
N GLU A 67 -7.34 10.44 -4.63
CA GLU A 67 -6.29 9.41 -4.65
C GLU A 67 -5.71 9.23 -6.05
N PHE A 68 -6.56 9.24 -7.09
CA PHE A 68 -6.10 9.22 -8.48
C PHE A 68 -5.21 10.42 -8.82
N LEU A 69 -5.63 11.64 -8.45
CA LEU A 69 -4.85 12.85 -8.69
C LEU A 69 -3.52 12.86 -7.91
N HIS A 70 -3.49 12.25 -6.73
CA HIS A 70 -2.25 12.05 -5.99
C HIS A 70 -1.31 11.05 -6.70
N ALA A 71 -1.87 9.98 -7.26
CA ALA A 71 -1.13 8.92 -7.94
C ALA A 71 -0.75 9.25 -9.39
N ILE A 72 -1.43 10.18 -10.08
CA ILE A 72 -1.23 10.39 -11.53
C ILE A 72 0.20 10.76 -11.89
N THR A 73 0.88 11.52 -11.03
CA THR A 73 2.27 11.93 -11.25
C THR A 73 3.22 10.74 -11.11
N SER A 74 3.01 9.85 -10.13
CA SER A 74 3.82 8.64 -9.98
C SER A 74 3.54 7.64 -11.10
N ILE A 75 2.26 7.48 -11.49
CA ILE A 75 1.83 6.66 -12.62
C ILE A 75 2.56 7.11 -13.89
N ARG A 76 2.51 8.41 -14.23
CA ARG A 76 3.19 8.93 -15.43
C ARG A 76 4.70 8.66 -15.41
N LYS A 77 5.36 8.84 -14.27
CA LYS A 77 6.80 8.55 -14.11
C LYS A 77 7.14 7.07 -14.24
N ALA A 78 6.23 6.18 -13.85
CA ALA A 78 6.39 4.74 -13.99
C ALA A 78 6.11 4.29 -15.44
N THR A 79 5.10 4.86 -16.09
CA THR A 79 4.66 4.47 -17.44
C THR A 79 5.58 5.00 -18.52
N PHE A 80 5.92 6.29 -18.50
CA PHE A 80 6.65 6.95 -19.60
C PHE A 80 8.16 6.94 -19.37
N ARG A 81 8.72 5.75 -19.22
CA ARG A 81 10.18 5.56 -19.20
C ARG A 81 10.68 5.28 -20.60
N VAL A 82 11.92 5.69 -20.89
CA VAL A 82 12.54 5.50 -22.22
C VAL A 82 12.53 4.03 -22.63
N HIS A 83 12.87 3.11 -21.72
CA HIS A 83 12.82 1.68 -22.01
C HIS A 83 11.40 1.18 -22.28
N THR A 84 10.39 1.63 -21.52
CA THR A 84 8.99 1.23 -21.73
C THR A 84 8.47 1.69 -23.08
N ILE A 85 8.86 2.91 -23.49
CA ILE A 85 8.53 3.45 -24.81
C ILE A 85 9.20 2.60 -25.88
N LYS A 86 10.51 2.37 -25.80
CA LYS A 86 11.27 1.52 -26.75
C LYS A 86 10.68 0.12 -26.86
N HIS A 87 10.43 -0.55 -25.73
CA HIS A 87 9.78 -1.85 -25.71
C HIS A 87 8.36 -1.82 -26.28
N GLY A 88 7.61 -0.72 -26.12
CA GLY A 88 6.31 -0.56 -26.78
C GLY A 88 6.42 -0.54 -28.31
N TRP A 89 7.43 0.14 -28.86
CA TRP A 89 7.71 0.14 -30.29
C TRP A 89 8.19 -1.22 -30.82
N GLU A 90 9.03 -1.92 -30.04
CA GLU A 90 9.50 -3.27 -30.36
C GLU A 90 8.35 -4.29 -30.30
N ALA A 91 7.51 -4.24 -29.26
CA ALA A 91 6.41 -5.17 -29.04
C ALA A 91 5.26 -5.02 -30.05
N THR A 92 5.20 -3.88 -30.75
CA THR A 92 4.31 -3.65 -31.89
C THR A 92 4.96 -3.95 -33.23
N GLY A 93 6.26 -4.25 -33.26
CA GLY A 93 6.99 -4.48 -34.49
C GLY A 93 7.02 -3.24 -35.40
N LEU A 94 6.92 -2.05 -34.82
CA LEU A 94 7.04 -0.80 -35.57
C LEU A 94 8.50 -0.37 -35.68
N LEU A 95 9.26 -0.53 -34.60
CA LEU A 95 10.68 -0.21 -34.58
C LEU A 95 11.45 -1.26 -33.74
N PRO A 96 12.35 -2.05 -34.37
CA PRO A 96 12.51 -2.22 -35.81
C PRO A 96 11.24 -2.80 -36.47
N PHE A 97 11.03 -2.54 -37.76
CA PHE A 97 9.83 -2.97 -38.47
C PHE A 97 9.76 -4.50 -38.58
N ASN A 98 8.81 -5.12 -37.89
CA ASN A 98 8.56 -6.56 -37.89
C ASN A 98 7.07 -6.89 -37.68
N PRO A 99 6.27 -6.99 -38.75
CA PRO A 99 4.82 -7.18 -38.66
C PRO A 99 4.41 -8.56 -38.11
N SER A 100 5.30 -9.56 -38.13
CA SER A 100 5.02 -10.92 -37.65
C SER A 100 4.60 -10.96 -36.17
N ILE A 101 5.10 -10.02 -35.37
CA ILE A 101 4.81 -9.91 -33.92
C ILE A 101 3.32 -9.68 -33.66
N VAL A 102 2.67 -8.84 -34.47
CA VAL A 102 1.24 -8.54 -34.31
C VAL A 102 0.39 -9.66 -34.94
N LEU A 103 0.83 -10.21 -36.07
CA LEU A 103 0.12 -11.29 -36.77
C LEU A 103 0.07 -12.60 -35.97
N ASN A 104 1.14 -12.93 -35.24
CA ASN A 104 1.17 -14.12 -34.39
C ASN A 104 0.22 -13.99 -33.19
N LYS A 105 0.19 -12.80 -32.55
CA LYS A 105 -0.74 -12.52 -31.44
C LYS A 105 -2.19 -12.60 -31.88
N LEU A 106 -2.51 -12.22 -33.13
CA LEU A 106 -3.87 -12.32 -33.65
C LEU A 106 -4.38 -13.77 -33.68
N ARG A 107 -3.49 -14.74 -33.97
CA ARG A 107 -3.81 -16.18 -33.99
C ARG A 107 -3.97 -16.78 -32.59
N GLU A 108 -3.23 -16.28 -31.61
CA GLU A 108 -3.28 -16.76 -30.22
C GLU A 108 -4.61 -16.40 -29.52
N PHE A 109 -5.21 -15.25 -29.85
CA PHE A 109 -6.53 -14.85 -29.34
C PHE A 109 -7.68 -15.77 -29.77
N GLU A 110 -7.47 -16.66 -30.75
CA GLU A 110 -8.46 -17.63 -31.20
C GLU A 110 -8.47 -18.91 -30.31
N THR A 111 -7.52 -19.08 -29.40
CA THR A 111 -7.39 -20.28 -28.56
C THR A 111 -7.20 -19.94 -27.08
N THR A 112 -8.20 -20.23 -26.25
CA THR A 112 -8.18 -20.04 -24.79
C THR A 112 -7.51 -21.23 -24.09
N PRO A 113 -6.46 -21.05 -23.27
CA PRO A 113 -5.94 -22.10 -22.39
C PRO A 113 -6.76 -22.20 -21.10
N SER A 114 -7.08 -23.43 -20.67
CA SER A 114 -7.73 -23.76 -19.39
C SER A 114 -6.67 -24.06 -18.33
N GLU A 115 -6.74 -23.39 -17.18
CA GLU A 115 -5.88 -23.64 -16.02
C GLU A 115 -6.46 -24.76 -15.15
N SER A 116 -5.62 -25.76 -14.82
CA SER A 116 -5.94 -26.82 -13.85
C SER A 116 -5.28 -26.52 -12.51
N SER A 117 -6.06 -26.69 -11.45
CA SER A 117 -5.68 -26.56 -10.05
C SER A 117 -5.13 -27.88 -9.52
N ASN A 118 -3.95 -27.86 -8.89
CA ASN A 118 -3.51 -28.96 -8.04
C ASN A 118 -3.55 -28.53 -6.57
N SER A 119 -4.17 -29.38 -5.77
CA SER A 119 -4.31 -29.33 -4.31
C SER A 119 -3.36 -30.38 -3.74
N ASP A 120 -2.35 -29.97 -2.99
CA ASP A 120 -1.52 -30.90 -2.23
C ASP A 120 -2.08 -31.07 -0.81
N SER A 121 -2.60 -32.26 -0.56
CA SER A 121 -2.90 -32.80 0.77
C SER A 121 -1.58 -33.25 1.41
N MET A 122 -1.13 -32.55 2.44
CA MET A 122 -0.04 -33.04 3.29
C MET A 122 -0.61 -33.66 4.56
N ASP A 123 -0.64 -34.99 4.60
CA ASP A 123 -0.65 -35.75 5.84
C ASP A 123 0.59 -36.65 5.81
N SER A 124 1.56 -36.36 6.67
CA SER A 124 2.74 -37.19 6.88
C SER A 124 3.23 -37.03 8.32
N ASP A 125 3.62 -38.14 8.95
CA ASP A 125 4.16 -38.19 10.31
C ASP A 125 5.54 -37.54 10.49
N THR A 126 6.12 -36.97 9.44
CA THR A 126 7.44 -36.32 9.44
C THR A 126 7.43 -34.95 10.16
N TRP A 127 8.55 -34.60 10.81
CA TRP A 127 8.78 -33.26 11.36
C TRP A 127 8.79 -32.19 10.26
N TYR A 128 7.76 -31.33 10.24
CA TYR A 128 7.62 -30.21 9.31
C TYR A 128 7.86 -28.87 10.01
N THR A 129 8.47 -27.89 9.33
CA THR A 129 8.70 -26.56 9.91
C THR A 129 7.38 -25.92 10.35
N PRO A 130 7.15 -25.66 11.65
CA PRO A 130 5.89 -25.10 12.10
C PRO A 130 5.79 -23.63 11.68
N SER A 131 4.66 -23.26 11.07
CA SER A 131 4.33 -21.90 10.62
C SER A 131 3.22 -21.25 11.44
N THR A 132 2.51 -22.03 12.27
CA THR A 132 1.30 -21.59 12.98
C THR A 132 1.38 -21.96 14.48
N VAL A 133 0.81 -21.13 15.36
CA VAL A 133 0.76 -21.36 16.82
C VAL A 133 0.26 -22.76 17.20
N ARG A 134 -0.74 -23.29 16.47
CA ARG A 134 -1.24 -24.66 16.68
C ARG A 134 -0.18 -25.73 16.43
N GLN A 135 0.67 -25.53 15.43
CA GLN A 135 1.75 -26.44 15.08
C GLN A 135 2.86 -26.37 16.12
N PHE A 136 3.21 -25.17 16.62
CA PHE A 136 4.11 -25.01 17.77
C PHE A 136 3.61 -25.75 19.02
N ASN A 137 2.31 -25.64 19.32
CA ASN A 137 1.71 -26.37 20.43
C ASN A 137 1.69 -27.90 20.18
N ARG A 138 1.58 -28.35 18.93
CA ARG A 138 1.70 -29.77 18.57
C ARG A 138 3.13 -30.28 18.79
N TYR A 139 4.13 -29.49 18.41
CA TYR A 139 5.54 -29.78 18.68
C TYR A 139 5.83 -29.87 20.18
N LYS A 140 5.31 -28.92 20.96
CA LYS A 140 5.39 -28.96 22.43
C LYS A 140 4.84 -30.28 22.98
N ARG A 141 3.62 -30.66 22.61
CA ARG A 141 2.99 -31.92 23.07
C ARG A 141 3.75 -33.17 22.61
N LYS A 142 4.32 -33.16 21.41
CA LYS A 142 5.14 -34.28 20.92
C LYS A 142 6.42 -34.43 21.75
N LEU A 143 7.07 -33.32 22.14
CA LEU A 143 8.25 -33.36 23.01
C LEU A 143 7.89 -33.79 24.44
N GLU A 144 6.78 -33.30 25.00
CA GLU A 144 6.27 -33.72 26.31
C GLU A 144 5.91 -35.23 26.33
N ALA A 145 5.33 -35.76 25.25
CA ALA A 145 5.01 -37.18 25.15
C ALA A 145 6.26 -38.07 25.03
N LEU A 146 7.31 -37.58 24.37
CA LEU A 146 8.59 -38.30 24.26
C LEU A 146 9.33 -38.32 25.61
N GLU A 147 9.18 -37.29 26.44
CA GLU A 147 9.76 -37.22 27.80
C GLU A 147 9.08 -38.19 28.78
N GLU A 148 7.86 -38.64 28.50
CA GLU A 148 7.11 -39.62 29.31
C GLU A 148 7.40 -41.09 28.94
N GLU A 149 8.03 -41.37 27.79
CA GLU A 149 8.40 -42.74 27.38
C GLU A 149 9.73 -43.19 28.06
N ASP A 150 9.85 -44.47 28.42
CA ASP A 150 10.94 -45.04 29.24
C ASP A 150 12.36 -44.72 28.74
N GLU A 151 13.28 -44.43 29.69
CA GLU A 151 14.66 -43.91 29.53
C GLU A 151 15.58 -44.72 28.56
N ASP A 152 15.20 -45.95 28.22
CA ASP A 152 16.04 -46.92 27.51
C ASP A 152 15.87 -46.94 25.97
N ASN A 153 14.92 -46.20 25.39
CA ASN A 153 14.61 -46.24 23.94
C ASN A 153 14.48 -44.84 23.29
N TYR A 154 15.38 -43.91 23.62
CA TYR A 154 15.39 -42.56 23.05
C TYR A 154 16.20 -42.48 21.75
N ASP A 155 15.57 -42.02 20.67
CA ASP A 155 16.24 -41.61 19.43
C ASP A 155 16.63 -40.12 19.51
N GLU A 156 17.87 -39.85 19.91
CA GLU A 156 18.41 -38.49 20.06
C GLU A 156 18.41 -37.71 18.73
N ASP A 157 18.63 -38.40 17.60
CA ASP A 157 18.63 -37.81 16.27
C ASP A 157 17.22 -37.33 15.87
N TYR A 158 16.19 -38.11 16.22
CA TYR A 158 14.79 -37.75 15.98
C TYR A 158 14.35 -36.49 16.75
N ILE A 159 14.79 -36.33 18.00
CA ILE A 159 14.51 -35.13 18.82
C ILE A 159 15.28 -33.93 18.27
N TYR A 160 16.55 -34.12 17.91
CA TYR A 160 17.39 -33.08 17.34
C TYR A 160 16.80 -32.55 16.03
N GLU A 161 16.28 -33.42 15.15
CA GLU A 161 15.59 -32.99 13.94
C GLU A 161 14.36 -32.12 14.28
N GLY A 162 13.52 -32.55 15.22
CA GLY A 162 12.35 -31.80 15.69
C GLY A 162 12.72 -30.40 16.20
N LEU A 163 13.78 -30.31 17.01
CA LEU A 163 14.30 -29.04 17.53
C LEU A 163 14.85 -28.13 16.42
N GLN A 164 15.56 -28.68 15.44
CA GLN A 164 16.03 -27.91 14.28
C GLN A 164 14.86 -27.33 13.47
N LYS A 165 13.78 -28.10 13.26
CA LYS A 165 12.57 -27.61 12.56
C LYS A 165 11.87 -26.54 13.38
N LEU A 166 11.79 -26.70 14.70
CA LEU A 166 11.22 -25.71 15.62
C LEU A 166 12.01 -24.39 15.58
N TYR A 167 13.33 -24.46 15.59
CA TYR A 167 14.22 -23.29 15.46
C TYR A 167 14.05 -22.58 14.11
N LYS A 168 13.98 -23.34 13.01
CA LYS A 168 13.69 -22.77 11.68
C LYS A 168 12.32 -22.09 11.65
N GLY A 169 11.31 -22.70 12.27
CA GLY A 169 9.97 -22.12 12.39
C GLY A 169 9.96 -20.82 13.20
N SER A 170 10.71 -20.75 14.31
CA SER A 170 10.77 -19.55 15.15
C SER A 170 11.44 -18.38 14.42
N ILE A 171 12.51 -18.62 13.67
CA ILE A 171 13.12 -17.62 12.79
C ILE A 171 12.13 -17.14 11.73
N ALA A 172 11.43 -18.07 11.07
CA ALA A 172 10.43 -17.72 10.07
C ALA A 172 9.32 -16.83 10.67
N MET A 173 8.84 -17.15 11.88
CA MET A 173 7.86 -16.33 12.59
C MET A 173 8.41 -14.96 13.01
N ALA A 174 9.66 -14.88 13.48
CA ALA A 174 10.27 -13.60 13.82
C ALA A 174 10.38 -12.69 12.59
N ASN A 175 10.75 -13.25 11.45
CA ASN A 175 10.79 -12.54 10.17
C ASN A 175 9.41 -12.10 9.71
N THR A 176 8.38 -12.95 9.82
CA THR A 176 7.01 -12.56 9.44
C THR A 176 6.48 -11.47 10.37
N VAL A 177 6.75 -11.53 11.67
CA VAL A 177 6.37 -10.46 12.62
C VAL A 177 7.03 -9.13 12.25
N ALA A 178 8.33 -9.15 11.92
CA ALA A 178 9.03 -7.94 11.48
C ALA A 178 8.40 -7.35 10.19
N LEU A 179 8.11 -8.19 9.20
CA LEU A 179 7.43 -7.78 7.97
C LEU A 179 6.02 -7.23 8.26
N LEU A 180 5.23 -7.91 9.09
CA LEU A 180 3.88 -7.48 9.49
C LEU A 180 3.91 -6.13 10.21
N GLN A 181 4.89 -5.90 11.08
CA GLN A 181 5.06 -4.62 11.76
C GLN A 181 5.38 -3.50 10.78
N GLU A 182 6.23 -3.77 9.80
CA GLU A 182 6.50 -2.82 8.71
C GLU A 182 5.21 -2.53 7.91
N GLU A 183 4.48 -3.56 7.48
CA GLU A 183 3.22 -3.40 6.75
C GLU A 183 2.17 -2.63 7.55
N LEU A 184 2.06 -2.87 8.86
CA LEU A 184 1.18 -2.12 9.75
C LEU A 184 1.60 -0.65 9.85
N SER A 185 2.91 -0.38 9.93
CA SER A 185 3.41 1.01 9.92
C SER A 185 3.10 1.72 8.59
N GLN A 186 3.24 1.01 7.46
CA GLN A 186 2.95 1.55 6.13
C GLN A 186 1.45 1.81 5.93
N THR A 187 0.58 0.88 6.36
CA THR A 187 -0.88 1.01 6.26
C THR A 187 -1.40 2.14 7.14
N THR A 188 -0.92 2.25 8.38
CA THR A 188 -1.29 3.35 9.29
C THR A 188 -0.83 4.71 8.77
N ALA A 189 0.41 4.81 8.28
CA ALA A 189 0.91 6.04 7.66
C ALA A 189 0.12 6.44 6.40
N ALA A 190 -0.21 5.46 5.54
CA ALA A 190 -1.02 5.68 4.34
C ALA A 190 -2.43 6.17 4.68
N SER A 191 -3.07 5.57 5.69
CA SER A 191 -4.39 5.98 6.20
C SER A 191 -4.35 7.41 6.76
N ALA A 192 -3.34 7.74 7.57
CA ALA A 192 -3.16 9.09 8.10
C ALA A 192 -2.93 10.13 6.98
N ALA A 193 -2.09 9.81 6.00
CA ALA A 193 -1.85 10.66 4.83
C ALA A 193 -3.15 10.89 4.02
N ARG A 194 -3.98 9.86 3.87
CA ARG A 194 -5.29 9.98 3.21
C ARG A 194 -6.25 10.88 3.99
N LYS A 195 -6.36 10.69 5.30
CA LYS A 195 -7.19 11.55 6.15
C LYS A 195 -6.77 13.02 6.03
N ARG A 196 -5.47 13.29 5.98
CA ARG A 196 -4.93 14.65 5.72
C ARG A 196 -5.35 15.18 4.34
N ARG A 197 -5.26 14.37 3.27
CA ARG A 197 -5.69 14.78 1.92
C ARG A 197 -7.19 15.09 1.86
N LEU A 198 -8.02 14.25 2.45
CA LEU A 198 -9.48 14.45 2.51
C LEU A 198 -9.83 15.71 3.31
N ASN A 199 -9.23 15.90 4.48
CA ASN A 199 -9.45 17.09 5.30
C ASN A 199 -8.94 18.37 4.62
N GLY A 200 -7.82 18.29 3.89
CA GLY A 200 -7.30 19.39 3.08
C GLY A 200 -8.24 19.77 1.93
N SER A 201 -8.83 18.79 1.25
CA SER A 201 -9.86 19.01 0.22
C SER A 201 -11.16 19.54 0.79
N ARG A 202 -11.42 19.31 2.09
CA ARG A 202 -12.60 19.80 2.82
C ARG A 202 -12.35 21.16 3.48
N ARG A 203 -11.17 21.78 3.29
CA ARG A 203 -11.02 23.22 3.50
C ARG A 203 -12.02 23.88 2.56
N VAL A 204 -13.09 24.38 3.16
CA VAL A 204 -14.21 25.02 2.48
C VAL A 204 -13.66 26.20 1.71
N VAL A 205 -13.36 26.01 0.42
CA VAL A 205 -13.46 27.10 -0.53
C VAL A 205 -14.96 27.37 -0.57
N HIS A 206 -15.40 28.38 0.16
CA HIS A 206 -16.81 28.79 0.13
C HIS A 206 -17.19 28.98 -1.33
N LYS A 207 -18.06 28.11 -1.84
CA LYS A 207 -18.63 28.26 -3.18
C LYS A 207 -19.48 29.52 -3.14
N GLY A 208 -18.94 30.64 -3.64
CA GLY A 208 -19.70 31.82 -4.04
C GLY A 208 -20.57 32.50 -2.98
N GLY A 209 -20.19 32.46 -1.70
CA GLY A 209 -20.83 33.26 -0.65
C GLY A 209 -19.96 34.45 -0.25
N VAL A 210 -20.59 35.61 0.04
CA VAL A 210 -19.89 36.78 0.60
C VAL A 210 -19.23 36.36 1.90
N ILE A 211 -17.90 36.42 1.94
CA ILE A 211 -17.14 36.12 3.15
C ILE A 211 -17.41 37.27 4.13
N SER A 212 -18.21 36.99 5.16
CA SER A 212 -18.43 37.95 6.25
C SER A 212 -17.11 38.20 7.00
N ALA A 213 -16.85 39.46 7.34
CA ALA A 213 -15.65 39.88 8.06
C ALA A 213 -15.44 39.13 9.39
N ASP A 214 -16.52 38.67 10.04
CA ASP A 214 -16.45 37.85 11.25
C ASP A 214 -15.80 36.48 11.01
N ASN A 215 -16.06 35.85 9.87
CA ASN A 215 -15.47 34.56 9.54
C ASN A 215 -13.96 34.72 9.30
N ILE A 216 -13.54 35.82 8.67
CA ILE A 216 -12.11 36.15 8.48
C ILE A 216 -11.42 36.34 9.82
N ARG A 217 -12.04 37.09 10.75
CA ARG A 217 -11.50 37.30 12.09
C ARG A 217 -11.33 35.98 12.86
N LYS A 218 -12.36 35.12 12.84
CA LYS A 218 -12.29 33.80 13.48
C LYS A 218 -11.21 32.92 12.88
N MET A 219 -11.10 32.86 11.55
CA MET A 219 -10.05 32.09 10.87
C MET A 219 -8.65 32.62 11.21
N THR A 220 -8.48 33.94 11.25
CA THR A 220 -7.20 34.58 11.60
C THR A 220 -6.82 34.28 13.04
N ALA A 221 -7.78 34.32 13.97
CA ALA A 221 -7.56 33.96 15.37
C ALA A 221 -7.16 32.48 15.54
N ILE A 222 -7.81 31.57 14.81
CA ILE A 222 -7.45 30.14 14.81
C ILE A 222 -6.03 29.95 14.25
N HIS A 223 -5.70 30.59 13.14
CA HIS A 223 -4.37 30.52 12.55
C HIS A 223 -3.29 31.08 13.47
N HIS A 224 -3.58 32.19 14.15
CA HIS A 224 -2.69 32.78 15.16
C HIS A 224 -2.47 31.83 16.35
N GLN A 225 -3.54 31.19 16.84
CA GLN A 225 -3.46 30.23 17.94
C GLN A 225 -2.64 28.99 17.57
N ILE A 226 -2.82 28.46 16.35
CA ILE A 226 -2.02 27.35 15.83
C ILE A 226 -0.54 27.76 15.73
N GLY A 227 -0.25 28.98 15.27
CA GLY A 227 1.12 29.51 15.18
C GLY A 227 1.78 29.65 16.56
N ILE A 228 1.04 30.11 17.58
CA ILE A 228 1.52 30.14 18.96
C ILE A 228 1.82 28.74 19.46
N GLU A 229 0.92 27.78 19.24
CA GLU A 229 1.09 26.40 19.69
C GLU A 229 2.31 25.74 19.03
N GLU A 230 2.51 25.94 17.72
CA GLU A 230 3.69 25.46 17.01
C GLU A 230 5.00 26.10 17.54
N ALA A 231 4.98 27.40 17.87
CA ALA A 231 6.10 28.08 18.48
C ALA A 231 6.42 27.53 19.88
N LEU A 232 5.40 27.23 20.69
CA LEU A 232 5.55 26.59 22.00
C LEU A 232 6.12 25.17 21.87
N GLU A 233 5.66 24.39 20.89
CA GLU A 233 6.19 23.05 20.63
C GLU A 233 7.69 23.09 20.27
N LYS A 234 8.12 24.10 19.49
CA LYS A 234 9.55 24.34 19.18
C LYS A 234 10.38 24.75 20.39
N LEU A 235 9.77 25.43 21.37
CA LEU A 235 10.45 25.83 22.62
C LEU A 235 10.47 24.70 23.65
N ARG A 236 9.56 23.74 23.57
CA ARG A 236 9.44 22.57 24.47
C ARG A 236 10.76 21.80 24.68
N PRO A 237 11.58 21.47 23.66
CA PRO A 237 12.86 20.80 23.87
C PRO A 237 13.90 21.67 24.59
N LYS A 238 13.95 22.98 24.29
CA LYS A 238 14.83 23.92 25.01
C LYS A 238 14.44 24.01 26.48
N TRP A 239 13.14 24.12 26.77
CA TRP A 239 12.62 24.13 28.13
C TRP A 239 12.93 22.85 28.90
N LYS A 240 12.79 21.66 28.26
CA LYS A 240 13.20 20.39 28.87
C LYS A 240 14.68 20.37 29.25
N LYS A 241 15.56 20.94 28.42
CA LYS A 241 16.99 21.05 28.71
C LYS A 241 17.24 21.96 29.92
N VAL A 242 16.63 23.14 29.95
CA VAL A 242 16.71 24.08 31.09
C VAL A 242 16.21 23.42 32.37
N MET A 243 15.07 22.73 32.33
CA MET A 243 14.51 22.04 33.49
C MET A 243 15.40 20.89 33.98
N LYS A 244 16.11 20.20 33.08
CA LYS A 244 17.09 19.17 33.45
C LYS A 244 18.29 19.78 34.18
N GLU A 245 18.83 20.88 33.67
CA GLU A 245 19.94 21.62 34.29
C GLU A 245 19.54 22.17 35.66
N LEU A 246 18.36 22.79 35.76
CA LEU A 246 17.85 23.33 37.01
C LEU A 246 17.67 22.24 38.06
N LYS A 247 17.11 21.08 37.68
CA LYS A 247 17.01 19.93 38.59
C LYS A 247 18.37 19.41 39.04
N ARG A 248 19.41 19.47 38.20
CA ARG A 248 20.78 19.13 38.60
C ARG A 248 21.30 20.13 39.62
N TYR A 249 21.23 21.42 39.33
CA TYR A 249 21.68 22.48 40.24
C TYR A 249 20.97 22.42 41.61
N CYS A 250 19.64 22.25 41.62
CA CYS A 250 18.88 22.14 42.86
C CYS A 250 19.27 20.89 43.65
N ARG A 251 19.54 19.75 42.99
CA ARG A 251 20.07 18.54 43.64
C ARG A 251 21.42 18.80 44.30
N ASP A 252 22.34 19.47 43.60
CA ASP A 252 23.68 19.80 44.12
C ASP A 252 23.62 20.75 45.32
N LYS A 253 22.55 21.54 45.43
CA LYS A 253 22.28 22.46 46.57
C LYS A 253 21.34 21.87 47.63
N GLY A 254 20.93 20.61 47.52
CA GLY A 254 20.02 19.96 48.48
C GLY A 254 18.57 20.45 48.43
N ILE A 255 18.16 21.14 47.36
CA ILE A 255 16.80 21.68 47.17
C ILE A 255 15.98 20.72 46.31
N TYR A 256 14.84 20.26 46.81
CA TYR A 256 13.94 19.38 46.05
C TYR A 256 12.83 20.17 45.34
N VAL A 257 12.78 20.08 44.01
CA VAL A 257 11.76 20.77 43.18
C VAL A 257 10.64 19.80 42.83
N ASN A 258 9.49 19.91 43.51
CA ASN A 258 8.30 19.13 43.22
C ASN A 258 7.53 19.77 42.06
N ALA A 259 7.71 19.23 40.85
CA ALA A 259 7.19 19.81 39.63
C ALA A 259 5.71 19.46 39.43
N THR A 260 4.78 20.20 40.04
CA THR A 260 3.37 20.18 39.60
C THR A 260 2.69 21.53 39.80
N LYS A 261 2.47 22.21 38.67
CA LYS A 261 1.52 23.32 38.42
C LYS A 261 1.97 24.73 38.86
N PHE A 262 2.50 25.48 37.90
CA PHE A 262 2.29 26.94 37.85
C PHE A 262 0.90 27.19 37.26
N THR A 263 -0.11 27.36 38.09
CA THR A 263 -1.37 27.97 37.63
C THR A 263 -1.13 29.48 37.50
N ARG A 264 -1.29 30.01 36.28
CA ARG A 264 -1.37 31.46 36.07
C ARG A 264 -2.63 31.93 36.78
N ASN A 265 -2.48 32.64 37.89
CA ASN A 265 -3.60 33.30 38.55
C ASN A 265 -4.07 34.41 37.60
N SER A 266 -5.15 34.16 36.86
CA SER A 266 -5.82 35.19 36.06
C SER A 266 -6.62 36.08 37.00
N ARG A 267 -5.94 37.07 37.58
CA ARG A 267 -6.55 38.26 38.17
C ARG A 267 -5.75 39.48 37.74
N GLN A 268 -6.23 40.10 36.67
CA GLN A 268 -6.49 41.54 36.51
C GLN A 268 -6.80 41.80 35.03
#